data_AF-A0A414CNF4-F1
#
_entry.id   AF-A0A414CNF4-F1
#
_cell.length_a   1.000
_cell.length_b   1.000
_cell.length_c   1.000
_cell.angle_alpha   90.00
_cell.angle_beta   90.00
_cell.angle_gamma   90.00
#
_symmetry.space_group_name_H-M   'P 1'
#
loop_
_entity.id
_entity.type
_entity.pdbx_description
1 polymer ?
#
loop_
_entity_poly.entity_id
_entity_poly.type
_entity_poly.pdbx_seq_one_letter_code
_entity_poly.pdbx_strand_id
1 'polypeptide(L)'
;MKKIPLVFSGCLLGLVGAGNLLADSLPFLAHAFSLTGLFFWFFFVVYHAIRWQETKIELQQPALLSGMATFPMAGMILSTYLLRLFPAFGGLSQLVWWSAFLLDLSLILYFTKTHVLARPRANATPSWTVLYVGIAVAALTYPVVGIREIAYLALVIGFGLTFLLYPLIYHDLKQSPLPSHLLGQEGIYCAPFSLLLAALVRVGGASLPTWFLLIMVVASQGFYFFVLTRLPKMIKEGFQPAFSALTFPTVITATSLKMAQGLLQLPFLTALVWLETLLCLLILVAVLGGYVAYLKE
;
A
#
# COMPACT_ATOMS: atom_id res chain seq x y z
N MET A 1 11.06 -26.00 4.21
CA MET A 1 10.39 -24.88 3.51
C MET A 1 9.34 -24.28 4.43
N LYS A 2 9.63 -23.08 4.97
CA LYS A 2 8.69 -22.32 5.79
C LYS A 2 7.42 -21.93 5.00
N LYS A 3 6.35 -21.63 5.72
CA LYS A 3 5.08 -21.13 5.17
C LYS A 3 5.26 -19.70 4.64
N ILE A 4 4.51 -19.34 3.58
CA ILE A 4 4.35 -17.94 3.16
C ILE A 4 3.34 -17.27 4.10
N PRO A 5 3.73 -16.25 4.87
CA PRO A 5 2.85 -15.59 5.82
C PRO A 5 1.92 -14.57 5.14
N LEU A 6 0.81 -14.23 5.80
CA LEU A 6 -0.17 -13.27 5.29
C LEU A 6 0.43 -11.90 4.96
N VAL A 7 1.44 -11.45 5.71
CA VAL A 7 2.13 -10.18 5.46
C VAL A 7 2.77 -10.08 4.07
N PHE A 8 3.01 -11.20 3.37
CA PHE A 8 3.49 -11.20 1.99
C PHE A 8 2.55 -10.46 1.02
N SER A 9 1.27 -10.29 1.38
CA SER A 9 0.34 -9.40 0.67
C SER A 9 0.88 -7.98 0.46
N GLY A 10 1.72 -7.48 1.38
CA GLY A 10 2.43 -6.20 1.21
C GLY A 10 3.35 -6.21 -0.02
N CYS A 11 4.11 -7.29 -0.23
CA CYS A 11 4.97 -7.44 -1.41
C CYS A 11 4.15 -7.53 -2.71
N LEU A 12 2.98 -8.16 -2.69
CA LEU A 12 2.07 -8.20 -3.85
C LEU A 12 1.68 -6.78 -4.24
N LEU A 13 1.24 -5.99 -3.25
CA LEU A 13 0.87 -4.60 -3.46
C LEU A 13 2.08 -3.76 -3.94
N GLY A 14 3.27 -3.99 -3.39
CA GLY A 14 4.51 -3.36 -3.83
C GLY A 14 4.87 -3.68 -5.28
N LEU A 15 4.75 -4.94 -5.71
CA LEU A 15 4.99 -5.38 -7.10
C LEU A 15 4.04 -4.68 -8.08
N VAL A 16 2.74 -4.73 -7.82
CA VAL A 16 1.74 -4.16 -8.74
C VAL A 16 1.81 -2.63 -8.74
N GLY A 17 2.12 -2.03 -7.58
CA GLY A 17 2.40 -0.60 -7.45
C GLY A 17 3.64 -0.19 -8.25
N ALA A 18 4.73 -0.95 -8.19
CA ALA A 18 5.96 -0.67 -8.94
C ALA A 18 5.73 -0.79 -10.45
N GLY A 19 4.93 -1.78 -10.87
CA GLY A 19 4.46 -1.89 -12.24
C GLY A 19 3.65 -0.67 -12.70
N ASN A 20 2.82 -0.10 -11.82
CA ASN A 20 2.10 1.14 -12.12
C ASN A 20 3.01 2.37 -12.15
N LEU A 21 3.95 2.51 -11.22
CA LEU A 21 4.94 3.60 -11.17
C LEU A 21 5.75 3.69 -12.46
N LEU A 22 6.20 2.54 -12.96
CA LEU A 22 7.10 2.43 -14.11
C LEU A 22 6.40 2.42 -15.46
N ALA A 23 5.07 2.41 -15.49
CA ALA A 23 4.24 2.24 -16.69
C ALA A 23 4.71 3.10 -17.88
N ASP A 24 4.97 4.39 -17.62
CA ASP A 24 5.28 5.35 -18.67
C ASP A 24 6.79 5.55 -18.88
N SER A 25 7.63 5.09 -17.95
CA SER A 25 9.08 5.35 -17.97
C SER A 25 9.92 4.12 -18.34
N LEU A 26 9.54 2.94 -17.86
CA LEU A 26 10.21 1.67 -18.15
C LEU A 26 9.15 0.58 -18.43
N PRO A 27 8.46 0.61 -19.59
CA PRO A 27 7.29 -0.24 -19.84
C PRO A 27 7.57 -1.75 -19.73
N PHE A 28 8.74 -2.21 -20.18
CA PHE A 28 9.13 -3.61 -20.07
C PHE A 28 9.20 -4.08 -18.61
N LEU A 29 9.85 -3.28 -17.75
CA LEU A 29 9.97 -3.57 -16.32
C LEU A 29 8.61 -3.43 -15.62
N ALA A 30 7.78 -2.48 -16.06
CA ALA A 30 6.41 -2.32 -15.58
C ALA A 30 5.57 -3.58 -15.82
N HIS A 31 5.61 -4.12 -17.05
CA HIS A 31 4.94 -5.37 -17.41
C HIS A 31 5.46 -6.56 -16.59
N ALA A 32 6.77 -6.66 -16.40
CA ALA A 32 7.36 -7.72 -15.59
C ALA A 32 6.82 -7.70 -14.15
N PHE A 33 6.87 -6.55 -13.47
CA PHE A 33 6.35 -6.44 -12.10
C PHE A 33 4.85 -6.65 -11.99
N SER A 34 4.05 -6.07 -12.90
CA SER A 34 2.59 -6.25 -12.89
C SER A 34 2.18 -7.70 -13.18
N LEU A 35 2.85 -8.39 -14.11
CA LEU A 35 2.56 -9.79 -14.42
C LEU A 35 2.99 -10.73 -13.28
N THR A 36 4.16 -10.50 -12.68
CA THR A 36 4.61 -11.23 -11.48
C THR A 36 3.66 -10.99 -10.31
N GLY A 37 3.21 -9.75 -10.10
CA GLY A 37 2.21 -9.41 -9.09
C GLY A 37 0.88 -10.11 -9.33
N LEU A 38 0.39 -10.13 -10.59
CA LEU A 38 -0.84 -10.84 -10.97
C LEU A 38 -0.74 -12.35 -10.69
N PHE A 39 0.37 -12.97 -11.10
CA PHE A 39 0.63 -14.38 -10.84
C PHE A 39 0.61 -14.68 -9.34
N PHE A 40 1.37 -13.91 -8.55
CA PHE A 40 1.41 -14.13 -7.12
C PHE A 40 0.10 -13.78 -6.41
N TRP A 41 -0.70 -12.86 -6.94
CA TRP A 41 -2.03 -12.54 -6.39
C TRP A 41 -2.97 -13.75 -6.47
N PHE A 42 -3.05 -14.43 -7.63
CA PHE A 42 -3.82 -15.68 -7.75
C PHE A 42 -3.23 -16.81 -6.92
N PHE A 43 -1.90 -17.00 -6.98
CA PHE A 43 -1.22 -18.02 -6.19
C PHE A 43 -1.48 -17.83 -4.69
N PHE A 44 -1.46 -16.59 -4.19
CA PHE A 44 -1.69 -16.27 -2.79
C PHE A 44 -3.08 -16.70 -2.32
N VAL A 45 -4.12 -16.50 -3.14
CA VAL A 45 -5.49 -16.97 -2.85
C VAL A 45 -5.52 -18.49 -2.74
N VAL A 46 -5.03 -19.19 -3.76
CA VAL A 46 -5.05 -20.67 -3.80
C VAL A 46 -4.26 -21.25 -2.62
N TYR A 47 -3.08 -20.70 -2.35
CA TYR A 47 -2.21 -21.16 -1.27
C TYR A 47 -2.88 -21.03 0.11
N HIS A 48 -3.48 -19.88 0.41
CA HIS A 48 -4.13 -19.64 1.70
C HIS A 48 -5.51 -20.31 1.83
N ALA A 49 -6.19 -20.58 0.71
CA ALA A 49 -7.42 -21.37 0.69
C ALA A 49 -7.15 -22.84 1.02
N ILE A 50 -6.09 -23.44 0.46
CA ILE A 50 -5.66 -24.80 0.80
C ILE A 50 -5.27 -24.90 2.28
N ARG A 51 -4.62 -23.87 2.82
CA ARG A 51 -4.15 -23.80 4.23
C ARG A 51 -5.10 -23.03 5.15
N TRP A 52 -6.40 -23.12 4.91
CA TRP A 52 -7.40 -22.29 5.59
C TRP A 52 -7.30 -22.28 7.12
N GLN A 53 -7.05 -23.44 7.75
CA GLN A 53 -6.97 -23.52 9.22
C GLN A 53 -5.83 -22.66 9.79
N GLU A 54 -4.65 -22.70 9.15
CA GLU A 54 -3.52 -21.89 9.57
C GLU A 54 -3.75 -20.40 9.26
N THR A 55 -4.30 -20.11 8.07
CA THR A 55 -4.67 -18.75 7.64
C THR A 55 -5.63 -18.11 8.64
N LYS A 56 -6.62 -18.86 9.11
CA LYS A 56 -7.61 -18.39 10.07
C LYS A 56 -6.98 -17.98 11.41
N ILE A 57 -5.94 -18.69 11.86
CA ILE A 57 -5.21 -18.34 13.09
C ILE A 57 -4.43 -17.03 12.91
N GLU A 58 -3.75 -16.85 11.77
CA GLU A 58 -3.06 -15.58 11.49
C GLU A 58 -4.03 -14.40 11.41
N LEU A 59 -5.21 -14.57 10.81
CA LEU A 59 -6.25 -13.54 10.73
C LEU A 59 -6.85 -13.14 12.08
N GLN A 60 -6.60 -13.88 13.17
CA GLN A 60 -7.00 -13.46 14.52
C GLN A 60 -6.08 -12.38 15.09
N GLN A 61 -4.87 -12.23 14.54
CA GLN A 61 -3.92 -11.22 15.00
C GLN A 61 -4.29 -9.86 14.41
N PRO A 62 -4.54 -8.81 15.23
CA PRO A 62 -5.00 -7.52 14.73
C PRO A 62 -4.06 -6.89 13.69
N ALA A 63 -2.75 -6.95 13.94
CA ALA A 63 -1.73 -6.41 13.04
C ALA A 63 -1.73 -7.11 11.67
N LEU A 64 -1.91 -8.43 11.64
CA LEU A 64 -1.97 -9.21 10.40
C LEU A 64 -3.28 -8.98 9.65
N LEU A 65 -4.41 -8.99 10.35
CA LEU A 65 -5.72 -8.75 9.75
C LEU A 65 -5.84 -7.36 9.12
N SER A 66 -5.35 -6.32 9.81
CA SER A 66 -5.32 -4.96 9.25
C SER A 66 -4.33 -4.84 8.08
N GLY A 67 -3.16 -5.50 8.17
CA GLY A 67 -2.19 -5.55 7.07
C GLY A 67 -2.70 -6.27 5.82
N MET A 68 -3.65 -7.19 5.96
CA MET A 68 -4.26 -7.93 4.85
C MET A 68 -5.07 -7.07 3.89
N ALA A 69 -5.40 -5.82 4.25
CA ALA A 69 -5.96 -4.83 3.32
C ALA A 69 -5.04 -4.57 2.10
N THR A 70 -3.75 -4.87 2.20
CA THR A 70 -2.86 -4.81 1.02
C THR A 70 -3.26 -5.76 -0.11
N PHE A 71 -3.90 -6.89 0.20
CA PHE A 71 -4.36 -7.85 -0.81
C PHE A 71 -5.47 -7.30 -1.73
N PRO A 72 -6.61 -6.80 -1.21
CA PRO A 72 -7.62 -6.16 -2.06
C PRO A 72 -7.10 -4.86 -2.70
N MET A 73 -6.28 -4.06 -2.01
CA MET A 73 -5.63 -2.90 -2.65
C MET A 73 -4.83 -3.31 -3.89
N ALA A 74 -4.11 -4.44 -3.83
CA ALA A 74 -3.36 -4.95 -4.97
C ALA A 74 -4.31 -5.36 -6.12
N GLY A 75 -5.47 -5.94 -5.79
CA GLY A 75 -6.52 -6.26 -6.77
C GLY A 75 -7.06 -5.01 -7.49
N MET A 76 -7.32 -3.92 -6.74
CA MET A 76 -7.74 -2.64 -7.33
C MET A 76 -6.66 -2.03 -8.24
N ILE A 77 -5.37 -2.14 -7.90
CA ILE A 77 -4.30 -1.68 -8.79
C ILE A 77 -4.15 -2.60 -10.01
N LEU A 78 -4.26 -3.92 -9.83
CA LEU A 78 -4.19 -4.90 -10.92
C LEU A 78 -5.29 -4.70 -11.95
N SER A 79 -6.50 -4.29 -11.54
CA SER A 79 -7.55 -3.99 -12.51
C SER A 79 -7.19 -2.84 -13.45
N THR A 80 -6.39 -1.86 -13.01
CA THR A 80 -5.86 -0.82 -13.91
C THR A 80 -4.88 -1.39 -14.94
N TYR A 81 -4.14 -2.44 -14.57
CA TYR A 81 -3.24 -3.13 -15.49
C TYR A 81 -4.01 -3.98 -16.50
N LEU A 82 -5.04 -4.71 -16.04
CA LEU A 82 -5.96 -5.43 -16.92
C LEU A 82 -6.66 -4.49 -17.92
N LEU A 83 -7.04 -3.30 -17.48
CA LEU A 83 -7.68 -2.31 -18.35
C LEU A 83 -6.72 -1.82 -19.43
N ARG A 84 -5.44 -1.65 -19.10
CA ARG A 84 -4.39 -1.30 -20.08
C ARG A 84 -4.10 -2.41 -21.07
N LEU A 85 -4.11 -3.68 -20.64
CA LEU A 85 -3.87 -4.83 -21.52
C LEU A 85 -5.06 -5.13 -22.43
N PHE A 86 -6.28 -5.01 -21.91
CA PHE A 86 -7.51 -5.40 -22.59
C PHE A 86 -8.54 -4.27 -22.59
N PRO A 87 -8.26 -3.12 -23.24
CA PRO A 87 -9.15 -1.95 -23.20
C PRO A 87 -10.55 -2.24 -23.78
N ALA A 88 -10.64 -3.12 -24.78
CA ALA A 88 -11.91 -3.55 -25.36
C ALA A 88 -12.76 -4.43 -24.41
N PHE A 89 -12.16 -4.98 -23.36
CA PHE A 89 -12.78 -5.90 -22.41
C PHE A 89 -12.84 -5.30 -20.99
N GLY A 90 -13.22 -4.02 -20.91
CA GLY A 90 -13.27 -3.25 -19.65
C GLY A 90 -14.09 -3.90 -18.53
N GLY A 91 -15.09 -4.73 -18.88
CA GLY A 91 -15.90 -5.49 -17.91
C GLY A 91 -15.07 -6.41 -17.00
N LEU A 92 -14.00 -7.04 -17.51
CA LEU A 92 -13.11 -7.87 -16.68
C LEU A 92 -12.39 -7.03 -15.62
N SER A 93 -11.90 -5.86 -16.02
CA SER A 93 -11.21 -4.94 -15.13
C SER A 93 -12.15 -4.41 -14.04
N GLN A 94 -13.38 -4.05 -14.42
CA GLN A 94 -14.41 -3.62 -13.47
C GLN A 94 -14.80 -4.74 -12.50
N LEU A 95 -14.94 -5.99 -12.97
CA LEU A 95 -15.25 -7.13 -12.12
C LEU A 95 -14.18 -7.36 -11.04
N VAL A 96 -12.90 -7.32 -11.44
CA VAL A 96 -11.77 -7.44 -10.51
C VAL A 96 -11.74 -6.26 -9.54
N TRP A 97 -11.97 -5.04 -10.03
CA TRP A 97 -12.00 -3.84 -9.19
C TRP A 97 -13.12 -3.90 -8.15
N TRP A 98 -14.35 -4.22 -8.54
CA TRP A 98 -15.50 -4.29 -7.62
C TRP A 98 -15.33 -5.40 -6.59
N SER A 99 -14.84 -6.56 -7.02
CA SER A 99 -14.58 -7.69 -6.13
C SER A 99 -13.52 -7.32 -5.07
N ALA A 100 -12.45 -6.64 -5.50
CA ALA A 100 -11.39 -6.16 -4.61
C ALA A 100 -11.89 -5.05 -3.65
N PHE A 101 -12.63 -4.06 -4.16
CA PHE A 101 -13.18 -2.97 -3.36
C PHE A 101 -14.17 -3.46 -2.30
N LEU A 102 -15.09 -4.36 -2.66
CA LEU A 102 -16.04 -4.95 -1.71
C LEU A 102 -15.34 -5.82 -0.66
N LEU A 103 -14.27 -6.52 -1.03
CA LEU A 103 -13.44 -7.27 -0.09
C LEU A 103 -12.75 -6.32 0.90
N ASP A 104 -12.20 -5.20 0.43
CA ASP A 104 -11.58 -4.17 1.28
C ASP A 104 -12.58 -3.60 2.30
N LEU A 105 -13.77 -3.21 1.83
CA LEU A 105 -14.86 -2.76 2.70
C LEU A 105 -15.25 -3.82 3.73
N SER A 106 -15.33 -5.08 3.31
CA SER A 106 -15.65 -6.19 4.21
C SER A 106 -14.59 -6.37 5.30
N LEU A 107 -13.30 -6.25 4.94
CA LEU A 107 -12.20 -6.29 5.90
C LEU A 107 -12.26 -5.13 6.89
N ILE A 108 -12.54 -3.91 6.42
CA ILE A 108 -12.71 -2.72 7.27
C ILE A 108 -13.83 -2.95 8.29
N LEU A 109 -15.01 -3.38 7.83
CA LEU A 109 -16.15 -3.62 8.70
C LEU A 109 -15.88 -4.74 9.70
N TYR A 110 -15.29 -5.85 9.24
CA TYR A 110 -14.95 -6.99 10.08
C TYR A 110 -13.96 -6.60 11.18
N PHE A 111 -12.83 -5.98 10.82
CA PHE A 111 -11.81 -5.53 11.77
C PHE A 111 -12.36 -4.52 12.79
N THR A 112 -13.17 -3.56 12.31
CA THR A 112 -13.79 -2.57 13.19
C THR A 112 -14.65 -3.25 14.25
N LYS A 113 -15.49 -4.21 13.84
CA LYS A 113 -16.36 -4.96 14.75
C LYS A 113 -15.57 -5.82 15.75
N THR A 114 -14.51 -6.51 15.30
CA THR A 114 -13.80 -7.50 16.12
C THR A 114 -12.69 -6.94 16.98
N HIS A 115 -12.06 -5.82 16.61
CA HIS A 115 -10.87 -5.30 17.29
C HIS A 115 -10.99 -3.84 17.76
N VAL A 116 -11.76 -3.00 17.05
CA VAL A 116 -11.95 -1.60 17.44
C VAL A 116 -13.09 -1.45 18.46
N LEU A 117 -14.22 -2.12 18.22
CA LEU A 117 -15.38 -2.09 19.12
C LEU A 117 -15.32 -3.14 20.24
N ALA A 118 -14.30 -4.00 20.24
CA ALA A 118 -14.06 -4.98 21.30
C ALA A 118 -13.68 -4.29 22.63
N ARG A 119 -13.93 -5.00 23.74
CA ARG A 119 -13.56 -4.56 25.09
C ARG A 119 -12.69 -5.63 25.77
N PRO A 120 -11.39 -5.37 26.02
CA PRO A 120 -10.64 -4.17 25.65
C PRO A 120 -10.40 -4.06 24.13
N ARG A 121 -10.24 -2.83 23.63
CA ARG A 121 -9.87 -2.55 22.24
C ARG A 121 -8.44 -3.03 21.97
N ALA A 122 -8.16 -3.53 20.76
CA ALA A 122 -6.80 -3.80 20.33
C ALA A 122 -5.97 -2.51 20.19
N ASN A 123 -4.69 -2.54 20.56
CA ASN A 123 -3.78 -1.41 20.37
C ASN A 123 -3.62 -1.08 18.89
N ALA A 124 -3.65 0.22 18.57
CA ALA A 124 -3.48 0.73 17.24
C ALA A 124 -2.01 0.65 16.82
N THR A 125 -1.77 0.00 15.69
CA THR A 125 -0.46 -0.14 15.06
C THR A 125 -0.46 0.60 13.72
N PRO A 126 0.71 0.88 13.12
CA PRO A 126 0.77 1.49 11.78
C PRO A 126 -0.05 0.74 10.73
N SER A 127 -0.19 -0.59 10.84
CA SER A 127 -1.05 -1.38 9.94
C SER A 127 -2.53 -0.94 9.91
N TRP A 128 -3.04 -0.23 10.92
CA TRP A 128 -4.40 0.31 10.89
C TRP A 128 -4.56 1.37 9.79
N THR A 129 -3.51 2.14 9.47
CA THR A 129 -3.59 3.10 8.36
C THR A 129 -3.64 2.39 7.02
N VAL A 130 -3.04 1.21 6.89
CA VAL A 130 -3.17 0.39 5.68
C VAL A 130 -4.63 0.01 5.47
N LEU A 131 -5.31 -0.46 6.52
CA LEU A 131 -6.71 -0.85 6.45
C LEU A 131 -7.64 0.35 6.17
N TYR A 132 -7.53 1.40 6.97
CA TYR A 132 -8.52 2.48 6.98
C TYR A 132 -8.24 3.58 5.95
N VAL A 133 -6.97 3.92 5.72
CA VAL A 133 -6.59 4.92 4.71
C VAL A 133 -6.38 4.25 3.34
N GLY A 134 -6.11 2.94 3.31
CA GLY A 134 -5.94 2.16 2.08
C GLY A 134 -7.12 2.22 1.11
N ILE A 135 -8.33 2.51 1.62
CA ILE A 135 -9.52 2.76 0.80
C ILE A 135 -9.32 3.86 -0.25
N ALA A 136 -8.39 4.79 -0.02
CA ALA A 136 -8.00 5.82 -1.00
C ALA A 136 -7.40 5.24 -2.29
N VAL A 137 -7.00 3.96 -2.32
CA VAL A 137 -6.68 3.26 -3.58
C VAL A 137 -7.88 3.21 -4.52
N ALA A 138 -9.12 3.15 -3.99
CA ALA A 138 -10.32 3.26 -4.81
C ALA A 138 -10.37 4.61 -5.55
N ALA A 139 -9.95 5.70 -4.91
CA ALA A 139 -9.82 7.00 -5.55
C ALA A 139 -8.65 7.03 -6.54
N LEU A 140 -7.52 6.39 -6.25
CA LEU A 140 -6.40 6.31 -7.19
C LEU A 140 -6.74 5.51 -8.47
N THR A 141 -7.65 4.55 -8.35
CA THR A 141 -8.00 3.58 -9.42
C THR A 141 -9.41 3.80 -9.98
N TYR A 142 -10.09 4.88 -9.57
CA TYR A 142 -11.46 5.22 -9.97
C TYR A 142 -11.70 5.23 -11.49
N PRO A 143 -10.73 5.54 -12.39
CA PRO A 143 -10.98 5.51 -13.83
C PRO A 143 -11.39 4.14 -14.38
N VAL A 144 -11.12 3.05 -13.65
CA VAL A 144 -11.57 1.70 -14.02
C VAL A 144 -13.11 1.60 -14.02
N VAL A 145 -13.76 2.24 -13.05
CA VAL A 145 -15.22 2.25 -12.90
C VAL A 145 -15.87 3.56 -13.35
N GLY A 146 -15.12 4.65 -13.44
CA GLY A 146 -15.59 5.95 -13.90
C GLY A 146 -16.47 6.72 -12.90
N ILE A 147 -16.66 6.21 -11.68
CA ILE A 147 -17.53 6.80 -10.65
C ILE A 147 -16.73 7.76 -9.77
N ARG A 148 -16.91 9.07 -9.96
CA ARG A 148 -16.14 10.10 -9.25
C ARG A 148 -16.55 10.23 -7.78
N GLU A 149 -17.81 9.93 -7.47
CA GLU A 149 -18.39 10.01 -6.14
C GLU A 149 -17.67 9.08 -5.15
N ILE A 150 -17.34 7.85 -5.59
CA ILE A 150 -16.56 6.91 -4.80
C ILE A 150 -15.15 7.46 -4.55
N ALA A 151 -14.56 8.09 -5.56
CA ALA A 151 -13.22 8.68 -5.42
C ALA A 151 -13.20 9.83 -4.39
N TYR A 152 -14.18 10.74 -4.46
CA TYR A 152 -14.30 11.82 -3.48
C TYR A 152 -14.59 11.30 -2.07
N LEU A 153 -15.49 10.33 -1.93
CA LEU A 153 -15.80 9.73 -0.63
C LEU A 153 -14.57 9.06 -0.03
N ALA A 154 -13.84 8.26 -0.82
CA ALA A 154 -12.60 7.61 -0.37
C ALA A 154 -11.51 8.62 0.01
N LEU A 155 -11.39 9.74 -0.69
CA LEU A 155 -10.48 10.84 -0.32
C LEU A 155 -10.88 11.48 1.02
N VAL A 156 -12.15 11.85 1.19
CA VAL A 156 -12.63 12.48 2.44
C VAL A 156 -12.44 11.55 3.63
N ILE A 157 -12.81 10.27 3.49
CA ILE A 157 -12.59 9.24 4.51
C ILE A 157 -11.11 9.08 4.80
N GLY A 158 -10.27 8.95 3.76
CA GLY A 158 -8.83 8.75 3.91
C GLY A 158 -8.14 9.91 4.62
N PHE A 159 -8.48 11.16 4.28
CA PHE A 159 -7.98 12.34 5.00
C PHE A 159 -8.44 12.35 6.46
N GLY A 160 -9.74 12.20 6.72
CA GLY A 160 -10.30 12.21 8.07
C GLY A 160 -9.67 11.13 8.96
N LEU A 161 -9.55 9.91 8.45
CA LEU A 161 -8.96 8.79 9.19
C LEU A 161 -7.44 8.94 9.37
N THR A 162 -6.72 9.56 8.43
CA THR A 162 -5.28 9.83 8.62
C THR A 162 -5.04 10.74 9.82
N PHE A 163 -5.79 11.84 9.94
CA PHE A 163 -5.67 12.76 11.07
C PHE A 163 -6.14 12.15 12.40
N LEU A 164 -7.09 11.22 12.38
CA LEU A 164 -7.54 10.48 13.57
C LEU A 164 -6.51 9.43 14.01
N LEU A 165 -5.98 8.65 13.06
CA LEU A 165 -5.20 7.45 13.35
C LEU A 165 -3.77 7.77 13.80
N TYR A 166 -3.11 8.80 13.26
CA TYR A 166 -1.74 9.10 13.68
C TYR A 166 -1.61 9.43 15.18
N PRO A 167 -2.44 10.31 15.78
CA PRO A 167 -2.42 10.54 17.21
C PRO A 167 -2.74 9.28 18.02
N LEU A 168 -3.71 8.47 17.57
CA LEU A 168 -4.10 7.22 18.22
C LEU A 168 -2.96 6.19 18.23
N ILE A 169 -2.33 5.98 17.08
CA ILE A 169 -1.18 5.07 16.94
C ILE A 169 -0.02 5.56 17.78
N TYR A 170 0.28 6.87 17.76
CA TYR A 170 1.35 7.43 18.59
C TYR A 170 1.10 7.21 20.09
N HIS A 171 -0.13 7.44 20.55
CA HIS A 171 -0.54 7.20 21.92
C HIS A 171 -0.37 5.73 22.32
N ASP A 172 -0.90 4.81 21.52
CA ASP A 172 -0.87 3.37 21.81
C ASP A 172 0.55 2.81 21.77
N LEU A 173 1.39 3.24 20.82
CA LEU A 173 2.79 2.80 20.74
C LEU A 173 3.67 3.33 21.87
N LYS A 174 3.31 4.46 22.48
CA LYS A 174 3.99 4.95 23.69
C LYS A 174 3.74 4.03 24.89
N GLN A 175 2.56 3.40 24.95
CA GLN A 175 2.19 2.48 26.03
C GLN A 175 2.61 1.04 25.73
N SER A 176 2.56 0.63 24.47
CA SER A 176 2.86 -0.71 23.99
C SER A 176 3.67 -0.62 22.70
N PRO A 177 5.01 -0.50 22.80
CA PRO A 177 5.88 -0.41 21.63
C PRO A 177 5.74 -1.61 20.69
N LEU A 178 6.02 -1.40 19.40
CA LEU A 178 6.03 -2.48 18.43
C LEU A 178 7.05 -3.56 18.83
N PRO A 179 6.67 -4.84 18.82
CA PRO A 179 7.63 -5.92 19.04
C PRO A 179 8.62 -5.99 17.87
N SER A 180 9.82 -6.51 18.14
CA SER A 180 10.94 -6.53 17.18
C SER A 180 10.58 -7.18 15.83
N HIS A 181 9.74 -8.22 15.82
CA HIS A 181 9.29 -8.91 14.60
C HIS A 181 8.28 -8.12 13.74
N LEU A 182 7.80 -6.96 14.21
CA LEU A 182 6.89 -6.06 13.49
C LEU A 182 7.54 -4.72 13.13
N LEU A 183 8.86 -4.57 13.29
CA LEU A 183 9.55 -3.30 13.01
C LEU A 183 9.36 -2.81 11.57
N GLY A 184 9.16 -3.71 10.61
CA GLY A 184 8.82 -3.34 9.23
C GLY A 184 7.58 -2.45 9.12
N GLN A 185 6.67 -2.47 10.09
CA GLN A 185 5.48 -1.61 10.11
C GLN A 185 5.80 -0.13 10.27
N GLU A 186 6.95 0.26 10.82
CA GLU A 186 7.30 1.69 10.83
C GLU A 186 7.46 2.23 9.39
N GLY A 187 7.72 1.35 8.41
CA GLY A 187 7.68 1.68 6.99
C GLY A 187 6.35 2.26 6.51
N ILE A 188 5.25 1.89 7.16
CA ILE A 188 3.89 2.29 6.77
C ILE A 188 3.67 3.79 6.99
N TYR A 189 4.43 4.44 7.88
CA TYR A 189 4.22 5.86 8.21
C TYR A 189 4.26 6.79 6.99
N CYS A 190 5.00 6.46 5.93
CA CYS A 190 5.05 7.27 4.71
C CYS A 190 3.93 7.01 3.70
N ALA A 191 3.11 5.98 3.90
CA ALA A 191 2.05 5.63 2.95
C ALA A 191 0.84 6.58 2.97
N PRO A 192 0.24 6.97 4.11
CA PRO A 192 -1.04 7.68 4.12
C PRO A 192 -1.05 8.97 3.30
N PHE A 193 -0.16 9.93 3.60
CA PHE A 193 -0.10 11.19 2.85
C PHE A 193 0.32 11.00 1.40
N SER A 194 1.19 10.03 1.11
CA SER A 194 1.61 9.73 -0.27
C SER A 194 0.48 9.13 -1.10
N LEU A 195 -0.27 8.19 -0.53
CA LEU A 195 -1.46 7.61 -1.17
C LEU A 195 -2.53 8.67 -1.40
N LEU A 196 -2.80 9.50 -0.40
CA LEU A 196 -3.75 10.60 -0.52
C LEU A 196 -3.33 11.63 -1.57
N LEU A 197 -2.03 11.97 -1.65
CA LEU A 197 -1.48 12.82 -2.70
C LEU A 197 -1.67 12.21 -4.09
N ALA A 198 -1.32 10.94 -4.27
CA ALA A 198 -1.50 10.25 -5.56
C ALA A 198 -2.98 10.21 -5.98
N ALA A 199 -3.88 9.88 -5.04
CA ALA A 199 -5.31 9.86 -5.28
C ALA A 199 -5.87 11.27 -5.57
N LEU A 200 -5.41 12.28 -4.84
CA LEU A 200 -5.79 13.67 -5.04
C LEU A 200 -5.40 14.14 -6.45
N VAL A 201 -4.15 13.93 -6.85
CA VAL A 201 -3.67 14.28 -8.20
C VAL A 201 -4.47 13.53 -9.27
N ARG A 202 -4.80 12.25 -9.04
CA ARG A 202 -5.61 11.46 -9.97
C ARG A 202 -7.00 12.05 -10.19
N VAL A 203 -7.66 12.51 -9.12
CA VAL A 203 -9.05 12.99 -9.17
C VAL A 203 -9.10 14.46 -9.60
N GLY A 204 -8.25 15.31 -9.02
CA GLY A 204 -8.27 16.76 -9.24
C GLY A 204 -7.46 17.24 -10.44
N GLY A 205 -6.39 16.52 -10.82
CA GLY A 205 -5.54 16.89 -11.96
C GLY A 205 -5.08 18.36 -11.92
N ALA A 206 -5.06 19.01 -13.08
CA ALA A 206 -4.63 20.39 -13.25
C ALA A 206 -5.54 21.43 -12.56
N SER A 207 -6.73 21.04 -12.09
CA SER A 207 -7.63 21.96 -11.35
C SER A 207 -7.22 22.16 -9.89
N LEU A 208 -6.25 21.40 -9.40
CA LEU A 208 -5.79 21.49 -8.02
C LEU A 208 -5.03 22.79 -7.75
N PRO A 209 -5.32 23.50 -6.65
CA PRO A 209 -4.53 24.64 -6.25
C PRO A 209 -3.08 24.25 -5.96
N THR A 210 -2.13 24.95 -6.58
CA THR A 210 -0.69 24.68 -6.45
C THR A 210 -0.22 24.69 -5.00
N TRP A 211 -0.73 25.62 -4.18
CA TRP A 211 -0.37 25.72 -2.76
C TRP A 211 -0.75 24.45 -1.98
N PHE A 212 -1.92 23.88 -2.27
CA PHE A 212 -2.39 22.68 -1.59
C PHE A 212 -1.58 21.45 -2.02
N LEU A 213 -1.26 21.38 -3.32
CA LEU A 213 -0.40 20.34 -3.86
C LEU A 213 1.00 20.36 -3.22
N LEU A 214 1.59 21.55 -3.05
CA LEU A 214 2.89 21.72 -2.39
C LEU A 214 2.85 21.28 -0.91
N ILE A 215 1.79 21.61 -0.16
CA ILE A 215 1.63 21.14 1.23
C ILE A 215 1.59 19.61 1.27
N MET A 216 0.85 18.98 0.36
CA MET A 216 0.75 17.52 0.30
C MET A 216 2.08 16.86 -0.11
N VAL A 217 2.85 17.47 -1.02
CA VAL A 217 4.20 17.02 -1.36
C VAL A 217 5.11 17.11 -0.14
N VAL A 218 5.14 18.25 0.57
CA VAL A 218 5.96 18.42 1.78
C VAL A 218 5.57 17.41 2.85
N ALA A 219 4.28 17.17 3.07
CA ALA A 219 3.80 16.18 4.02
C ALA A 219 4.24 14.75 3.63
N SER A 220 3.97 14.32 2.39
CA SER A 220 4.38 13.01 1.86
C SER A 220 5.89 12.79 2.00
N GLN A 221 6.70 13.76 1.58
CA GLN A 221 8.16 13.70 1.64
C GLN A 221 8.68 13.72 3.07
N GLY A 222 8.09 14.52 3.97
CA GLY A 222 8.46 14.55 5.38
C GLY A 222 8.33 13.19 6.06
N PHE A 223 7.20 12.49 5.84
CA PHE A 223 7.03 11.13 6.36
C PHE A 223 7.94 10.11 5.66
N TYR A 224 8.22 10.26 4.36
CA TYR A 224 9.16 9.41 3.65
C TYR A 224 10.57 9.51 4.24
N PHE A 225 11.12 10.72 4.38
CA PHE A 225 12.44 10.91 4.99
C PHE A 225 12.48 10.43 6.43
N PHE A 226 11.41 10.62 7.21
CA PHE A 226 11.30 10.04 8.56
C PHE A 226 11.48 8.52 8.53
N VAL A 227 10.79 7.81 7.63
CA VAL A 227 10.95 6.35 7.47
C VAL A 227 12.37 5.97 7.06
N LEU A 228 13.01 6.74 6.17
CA LEU A 228 14.40 6.48 5.77
C LEU A 228 15.38 6.59 6.95
N THR A 229 15.13 7.46 7.94
CA THR A 229 15.96 7.49 9.16
C THR A 229 15.83 6.24 10.03
N ARG A 230 14.73 5.49 9.89
CA ARG A 230 14.46 4.25 10.63
C ARG A 230 14.98 3.00 9.92
N LEU A 231 15.13 3.06 8.60
CA LEU A 231 15.56 1.93 7.77
C LEU A 231 16.89 1.29 8.23
N PRO A 232 17.95 2.04 8.63
CA PRO A 232 19.19 1.43 9.13
C PRO A 232 18.99 0.57 10.37
N LYS A 233 18.05 0.93 11.25
CA LYS A 233 17.73 0.14 12.44
C LYS A 233 17.04 -1.17 12.05
N MET A 234 16.10 -1.12 11.10
CA MET A 234 15.40 -2.32 10.60
C MET A 234 16.39 -3.31 9.98
N ILE A 235 17.29 -2.83 9.11
CA ILE A 235 18.25 -3.70 8.42
C ILE A 235 19.17 -4.44 9.41
N LYS A 236 19.55 -3.80 10.53
CA LYS A 236 20.41 -4.40 11.57
C LYS A 236 19.77 -5.58 12.29
N GLU A 237 18.45 -5.67 12.36
CA GLU A 237 17.71 -6.75 13.02
C GLU A 237 17.62 -8.03 12.17
N GLY A 238 18.16 -8.01 10.95
CA GLY A 238 18.05 -9.11 10.00
C GLY A 238 16.70 -9.15 9.29
N PHE A 239 16.58 -9.99 8.26
CA PHE A 239 15.36 -10.07 7.47
C PHE A 239 14.19 -10.63 8.28
N GLN A 240 13.05 -9.93 8.21
CA GLN A 240 11.79 -10.36 8.81
C GLN A 240 10.67 -10.29 7.76
N PRO A 241 9.71 -11.22 7.72
CA PRO A 241 8.59 -11.13 6.79
C PRO A 241 7.79 -9.81 6.90
N ALA A 242 7.78 -9.16 8.07
CA ALA A 242 7.14 -7.85 8.24
C ALA A 242 7.77 -6.74 7.38
N PHE A 243 8.97 -6.91 6.82
CA PHE A 243 9.58 -5.95 5.90
C PHE A 243 8.83 -5.82 4.56
N SER A 244 7.94 -6.74 4.24
CA SER A 244 6.92 -6.55 3.19
C SER A 244 6.16 -5.23 3.33
N ALA A 245 5.96 -4.74 4.56
CA ALA A 245 5.31 -3.46 4.84
C ALA A 245 6.11 -2.24 4.40
N LEU A 246 7.39 -2.36 3.99
CA LEU A 246 8.19 -1.27 3.42
C LEU A 246 7.97 -1.08 1.92
N THR A 247 7.46 -2.11 1.24
CA THR A 247 7.44 -2.16 -0.23
C THR A 247 6.47 -1.14 -0.82
N PHE A 248 5.16 -1.32 -0.65
CA PHE A 248 4.17 -0.39 -1.18
C PHE A 248 4.34 1.05 -0.67
N PRO A 249 4.62 1.32 0.62
CA PRO A 249 4.81 2.70 1.09
C PRO A 249 5.90 3.46 0.34
N THR A 250 7.05 2.83 0.05
CA THR A 250 8.12 3.49 -0.72
C THR A 250 7.79 3.62 -2.20
N VAL A 251 7.02 2.69 -2.77
CA VAL A 251 6.55 2.79 -4.15
C VAL A 251 5.50 3.90 -4.32
N ILE A 252 4.56 4.03 -3.38
CA ILE A 252 3.51 5.04 -3.46
C ILE A 252 4.05 6.45 -3.19
N THR A 253 5.13 6.62 -2.40
CA THR A 253 5.82 7.92 -2.26
C THR A 253 6.37 8.36 -3.61
N ALA A 254 7.15 7.51 -4.28
CA ALA A 254 7.69 7.77 -5.61
C ALA A 254 6.60 8.05 -6.65
N THR A 255 5.51 7.27 -6.60
CA THR A 255 4.35 7.44 -7.50
C THR A 255 3.68 8.78 -7.29
N SER A 256 3.38 9.13 -6.04
CA SER A 256 2.71 10.38 -5.69
C SER A 256 3.55 11.59 -6.07
N LEU A 257 4.86 11.52 -5.88
CA LEU A 257 5.78 12.58 -6.27
C LEU A 257 5.88 12.70 -7.80
N LYS A 258 5.99 11.58 -8.52
CA LYS A 258 5.98 11.57 -10.00
C LYS A 258 4.72 12.22 -10.55
N MET A 259 3.56 11.90 -9.97
CA MET A 259 2.28 12.46 -10.36
C MET A 259 2.20 13.96 -10.05
N ALA A 260 2.60 14.39 -8.84
CA ALA A 260 2.64 15.80 -8.47
C ALA A 260 3.60 16.61 -9.36
N GLN A 261 4.76 16.04 -9.68
CA GLN A 261 5.75 16.65 -10.55
C GLN A 261 5.22 16.85 -11.97
N GLY A 262 4.36 15.96 -12.47
CA GLY A 262 3.67 16.14 -13.76
C GLY A 262 2.81 17.40 -13.82
N LEU A 263 2.35 17.91 -12.67
CA LEU A 263 1.59 19.17 -12.55
C LEU A 263 2.46 20.37 -12.17
N LEU A 264 3.43 20.19 -11.26
CA LEU A 264 4.26 21.28 -10.72
C LEU A 264 5.43 21.66 -11.65
N GLN A 265 5.98 20.70 -12.39
CA GLN A 265 7.10 20.88 -13.33
C GLN A 265 8.33 21.57 -12.71
N LEU A 266 8.66 21.28 -11.44
CA LEU A 266 9.80 21.86 -10.75
C LEU A 266 11.07 21.02 -11.00
N PRO A 267 12.18 21.58 -11.53
CA PRO A 267 13.33 20.78 -11.98
C PRO A 267 13.93 19.84 -10.92
N PHE A 268 14.03 20.28 -9.66
CA PHE A 268 14.61 19.47 -8.58
C PHE A 268 13.77 18.24 -8.22
N LEU A 269 12.45 18.30 -8.40
CA LEU A 269 11.56 17.16 -8.12
C LEU A 269 11.78 16.02 -9.11
N THR A 270 12.19 16.31 -10.35
CA THR A 270 12.52 15.26 -11.33
C THR A 270 13.66 14.38 -10.83
N ALA A 271 14.72 14.97 -10.29
CA ALA A 271 15.83 14.22 -9.72
C ALA A 271 15.38 13.38 -8.51
N LEU A 272 14.54 13.96 -7.65
CA LEU A 272 14.00 13.28 -6.47
C LEU A 272 13.09 12.09 -6.85
N VAL A 273 12.25 12.22 -7.88
CA VAL A 273 11.42 11.12 -8.42
C VAL A 273 12.28 9.93 -8.83
N TRP A 274 13.38 10.17 -9.57
CA TRP A 274 14.27 9.09 -10.00
C TRP A 274 15.01 8.45 -8.83
N LEU A 275 15.45 9.26 -7.85
CA LEU A 275 16.08 8.76 -6.63
C LEU A 275 15.13 7.85 -5.84
N GLU A 276 13.89 8.30 -5.60
CA GLU A 276 12.88 7.51 -4.88
C GLU A 276 12.49 6.25 -5.66
N THR A 277 12.37 6.35 -6.98
CA THR A 277 12.08 5.19 -7.85
C THR A 277 13.19 4.15 -7.73
N LEU A 278 14.46 4.57 -7.77
CA LEU A 278 15.58 3.64 -7.57
C LEU A 278 15.52 2.99 -6.17
N LEU A 279 15.31 3.79 -5.12
CA LEU A 279 15.30 3.29 -3.75
C LEU A 279 14.13 2.32 -3.50
N CYS A 280 12.93 2.63 -3.97
CA CYS A 280 11.78 1.75 -3.76
C CYS A 280 11.95 0.41 -4.50
N LEU A 281 12.58 0.41 -5.69
CA LEU A 281 12.89 -0.82 -6.42
C LEU A 281 13.96 -1.65 -5.71
N LEU A 282 15.00 -1.02 -5.18
CA LEU A 282 16.02 -1.70 -4.38
C LEU A 282 15.41 -2.35 -3.13
N ILE A 283 14.55 -1.62 -2.41
CA ILE A 283 13.83 -2.15 -1.25
C ILE A 283 12.94 -3.32 -1.65
N LEU A 284 12.15 -3.18 -2.72
CA LEU A 284 11.26 -4.24 -3.20
C LEU A 284 12.04 -5.52 -3.56
N VAL A 285 13.11 -5.40 -4.34
CA VAL A 285 13.95 -6.54 -4.73
C VAL A 285 14.65 -7.16 -3.52
N ALA A 286 15.18 -6.35 -2.60
CA ALA A 286 15.82 -6.83 -1.38
C ALA A 286 14.85 -7.62 -0.49
N VAL A 287 13.61 -7.13 -0.32
CA VAL A 287 12.58 -7.82 0.46
C VAL A 287 12.17 -9.13 -0.22
N LEU A 288 11.97 -9.15 -1.54
CA LEU A 288 11.67 -10.37 -2.29
C LEU A 288 12.80 -11.40 -2.19
N GLY A 289 14.06 -10.97 -2.31
CA GLY A 289 15.23 -11.82 -2.11
C GLY A 289 15.32 -12.38 -0.69
N GLY A 290 15.01 -11.55 0.32
CA GLY A 290 14.90 -11.98 1.71
C GLY A 290 13.83 -13.05 1.93
N TYR A 291 12.67 -12.93 1.27
CA TYR A 291 11.64 -13.98 1.28
C TYR A 291 12.14 -15.30 0.67
N VAL A 292 12.87 -15.25 -0.44
CA VAL A 292 13.44 -16.45 -1.07
C VAL A 292 14.41 -17.16 -0.11
N ALA A 293 15.27 -16.41 0.60
CA ALA A 293 16.16 -16.98 1.61
C ALA A 293 15.37 -17.55 2.80
N TYR A 294 14.41 -16.78 3.33
CA TYR A 294 13.56 -17.19 4.46
C TYR A 294 12.79 -18.48 4.19
N LEU A 295 12.28 -18.69 2.97
CA LEU A 295 11.51 -19.88 2.61
C LEU A 295 12.39 -21.14 2.38
N LYS A 296 13.69 -20.95 2.10
CA LYS A 296 14.65 -22.05 1.92
C LYS A 296 15.09 -22.66 3.25
N GLU A 297 15.22 -21.82 4.26
CA GLU A 297 15.36 -22.24 5.67
C GLU A 297 14.12 -23.03 6.14
#